data_AF-A0A6I3WJD8-F1
#
_entry.id   AF-A0A6I3WJD8-F1
#
_cell.length_a   1.000
_cell.length_b   1.000
_cell.length_c   1.000
_cell.angle_alpha   90.00
_cell.angle_beta   90.00
_cell.angle_gamma   90.00
#
_symmetry.space_group_name_H-M   'P 1'
#
loop_
_entity.id
_entity.type
_entity.pdbx_description
1 polymer ?
#
loop_
_entity_poly.entity_id
_entity_poly.type
_entity_poly.pdbx_seq_one_letter_code
_entity_poly.pdbx_strand_id
1 'polypeptide(L)'
;MTETTTNVVIIAGATLVHAGMAGVLRDLVDRTDIGVFNSWAAKGLFPWNHPAHLGTIGLQADDIKLAALATFDDVVLCGISDDELPRQSLTAAGVRWRDVAPGELGAEPFTVRSAPTPRPPLFDLLAGACAPMYTDDSLPCNPARAAADLGTHLPAGAVVCGEASRSGFWLGRTYPTRELGSILLPTRRTPGFAATQAAIARRTGRFSVAVLDAIDEPTHHVMQRAKDLIIEVWSEQGPATTPTDRIRTLHQAHAAGGVHVIEIGVRLDEIDVLVAVAGAPLWHP
;
A
#
# COMPACT_ATOMS: atom_id res chain seq x y z
N MET A 1 23.40 -5.34 36.28
CA MET A 1 23.01 -4.46 35.17
C MET A 1 22.05 -5.25 34.31
N THR A 2 20.75 -4.93 34.36
CA THR A 2 19.82 -5.40 33.34
C THR A 2 20.18 -4.67 32.06
N GLU A 3 20.73 -5.39 31.09
CA GLU A 3 21.00 -4.87 29.76
C GLU A 3 19.67 -4.37 29.19
N THR A 4 19.48 -3.06 29.15
CA THR A 4 18.28 -2.45 28.55
C THR A 4 18.34 -2.75 27.06
N THR A 5 17.59 -3.75 26.62
CA THR A 5 17.39 -4.08 25.21
C THR A 5 16.85 -2.84 24.49
N THR A 6 17.61 -2.32 23.53
CA THR A 6 17.21 -1.19 22.68
C THR A 6 15.90 -1.51 21.96
N ASN A 7 14.90 -0.66 22.10
CA ASN A 7 13.61 -0.85 21.44
C ASN A 7 13.68 -0.34 19.98
N VAL A 8 13.93 -1.25 19.04
CA VAL A 8 14.10 -0.95 17.60
C VAL A 8 12.83 -1.21 16.81
N VAL A 9 12.60 -0.41 15.77
CA VAL A 9 11.62 -0.68 14.70
C VAL A 9 12.19 -0.34 13.33
N ILE A 10 11.71 -1.03 12.29
CA ILE A 10 12.15 -0.79 10.91
C ILE A 10 11.03 -0.14 10.10
N ILE A 11 11.39 0.84 9.28
CA ILE A 11 10.53 1.41 8.25
C ILE A 11 11.14 1.07 6.88
N ALA A 12 10.44 0.26 6.11
CA ALA A 12 10.88 -0.23 4.80
C ALA A 12 10.14 0.48 3.66
N GLY A 13 10.88 0.96 2.66
CA GLY A 13 10.32 1.65 1.49
C GLY A 13 10.61 0.99 0.15
N ALA A 14 10.22 1.68 -0.93
CA ALA A 14 10.25 1.14 -2.29
C ALA A 14 11.67 0.72 -2.74
N THR A 15 12.70 1.43 -2.30
CA THR A 15 14.09 1.14 -2.71
C THR A 15 14.57 -0.20 -2.16
N LEU A 16 14.12 -0.62 -0.96
CA LEU A 16 14.42 -1.94 -0.41
C LEU A 16 13.85 -3.05 -1.31
N VAL A 17 12.62 -2.85 -1.79
CA VAL A 17 11.93 -3.77 -2.70
C VAL A 17 12.65 -3.82 -4.05
N HIS A 18 12.96 -2.68 -4.64
CA HIS A 18 13.68 -2.61 -5.93
C HIS A 18 15.09 -3.20 -5.86
N ALA A 19 15.76 -3.11 -4.71
CA ALA A 19 17.06 -3.73 -4.48
C ALA A 19 16.98 -5.26 -4.29
N GLY A 20 15.78 -5.86 -4.28
CA GLY A 20 15.60 -7.31 -4.07
C GLY A 20 15.88 -7.76 -2.64
N MET A 21 15.86 -6.85 -1.66
CA MET A 21 16.27 -7.13 -0.27
C MET A 21 15.12 -7.58 0.64
N ALA A 22 13.94 -7.87 0.10
CA ALA A 22 12.79 -8.34 0.88
C ALA A 22 13.08 -9.66 1.63
N GLY A 23 13.86 -10.57 1.03
CA GLY A 23 14.28 -11.81 1.70
C GLY A 23 15.16 -11.54 2.92
N VAL A 24 16.15 -10.66 2.78
CA VAL A 24 17.05 -10.25 3.88
C VAL A 24 16.27 -9.62 5.03
N LEU A 25 15.30 -8.76 4.73
CA LEU A 25 14.43 -8.17 5.75
C LEU A 25 13.60 -9.24 6.49
N ARG A 26 13.06 -10.24 5.77
CA ARG A 26 12.30 -11.33 6.41
C ARG A 26 13.18 -12.20 7.29
N ASP A 27 14.36 -12.59 6.82
CA ASP A 27 15.34 -13.35 7.61
C ASP A 27 15.78 -12.57 8.86
N LEU A 28 15.90 -11.24 8.76
CA LEU A 28 16.18 -10.38 9.92
C LEU A 28 15.03 -10.43 10.93
N VAL A 29 13.79 -10.25 10.48
CA VAL A 29 12.59 -10.28 11.32
C VAL A 29 12.45 -11.62 12.02
N ASP A 30 12.61 -12.74 11.30
CA ASP A 30 12.50 -14.09 11.85
C ASP A 30 13.51 -14.36 12.98
N ARG A 31 14.68 -13.71 12.94
CA ARG A 31 15.73 -13.86 13.95
C ARG A 31 15.62 -12.89 15.12
N THR A 32 14.92 -11.77 14.95
CA THR A 32 14.96 -10.63 15.89
C THR A 32 13.61 -10.27 16.49
N ASP A 33 12.51 -10.73 15.88
CA ASP A 33 11.14 -10.35 16.25
C ASP A 33 10.84 -8.84 16.11
N ILE A 34 11.68 -8.10 15.38
CA ILE A 34 11.50 -6.67 15.12
C ILE A 34 10.33 -6.46 14.15
N GLY A 35 9.39 -5.60 14.52
CA GLY A 35 8.30 -5.19 13.66
C GLY A 35 8.73 -4.20 12.58
N VAL A 36 7.94 -4.17 11.51
CA VAL A 36 8.19 -3.41 10.28
C VAL A 36 6.95 -2.61 9.92
N PHE A 37 7.14 -1.31 9.74
CA PHE A 37 6.24 -0.51 8.90
C PHE A 37 6.72 -0.56 7.46
N ASN A 38 5.79 -0.71 6.52
CA ASN A 38 6.10 -0.48 5.11
C ASN A 38 5.51 0.86 4.65
N SER A 39 6.15 1.52 3.70
CA SER A 39 5.47 2.54 2.90
C SER A 39 4.40 1.90 2.02
N TRP A 40 3.51 2.70 1.42
CA TRP A 40 2.49 2.19 0.50
C TRP A 40 3.11 1.54 -0.75
N ALA A 41 4.28 2.00 -1.18
CA ALA A 41 5.01 1.44 -2.32
C ALA A 41 5.77 0.14 -1.97
N ALA A 42 5.92 -0.18 -0.69
CA ALA A 42 6.53 -1.41 -0.19
C ALA A 42 5.52 -2.41 0.40
N LYS A 43 4.22 -2.27 0.09
CA LYS A 43 3.18 -3.21 0.54
C LYS A 43 3.45 -4.62 0.00
N GLY A 44 3.20 -5.62 0.84
CA GLY A 44 3.44 -7.03 0.53
C GLY A 44 4.81 -7.57 0.96
N LEU A 45 5.64 -6.76 1.63
CA LEU A 45 6.83 -7.26 2.33
C LEU A 45 6.46 -8.39 3.30
N PHE A 46 5.33 -8.24 3.99
CA PHE A 46 4.69 -9.28 4.79
C PHE A 46 3.20 -9.37 4.43
N PRO A 47 2.54 -10.53 4.62
CA PRO A 47 1.09 -10.60 4.66
C PRO A 47 0.53 -9.59 5.68
N TRP A 48 -0.59 -8.94 5.37
CA TRP A 48 -1.16 -7.90 6.23
C TRP A 48 -1.45 -8.36 7.68
N ASN A 49 -1.68 -9.66 7.90
CA ASN A 49 -1.95 -10.22 9.23
C ASN A 49 -0.70 -10.76 9.94
N HIS A 50 0.47 -10.67 9.32
CA HIS A 50 1.73 -11.12 9.92
C HIS A 50 2.03 -10.35 11.22
N PRO A 51 2.57 -10.99 12.28
CA PRO A 51 2.89 -10.31 13.54
C PRO A 51 3.86 -9.14 13.36
N ALA A 52 4.85 -9.28 12.47
CA ALA A 52 5.81 -8.21 12.19
C ALA A 52 5.28 -7.07 11.31
N HIS A 53 4.08 -7.18 10.72
CA HIS A 53 3.50 -6.08 9.96
C HIS A 53 2.81 -5.09 10.92
N LEU A 54 3.39 -3.90 11.08
CA LEU A 54 2.91 -2.85 11.97
C LEU A 54 1.99 -1.83 11.30
N GLY A 55 1.74 -1.99 10.00
CA GLY A 55 0.89 -1.11 9.20
C GLY A 55 1.63 -0.43 8.05
N THR A 56 0.85 0.30 7.25
CA THR A 56 1.36 1.13 6.15
C THR A 56 1.52 2.57 6.65
N ILE A 57 2.71 3.15 6.49
CA ILE A 57 3.06 4.48 7.01
C ILE A 57 3.35 5.47 5.86
N GLY A 58 3.11 6.76 6.13
CA GLY A 58 3.45 7.88 5.25
C GLY A 58 2.31 8.31 4.31
N LEU A 59 1.10 7.79 4.49
CA LEU A 59 -0.07 8.12 3.69
C LEU A 59 -0.93 9.24 4.31
N GLN A 60 -0.86 9.48 5.62
CA GLN A 60 -1.67 10.51 6.31
C GLN A 60 -0.85 11.31 7.34
N ALA A 61 -1.33 12.50 7.68
CA ALA A 61 -0.64 13.48 8.52
C ALA A 61 -0.28 12.97 9.92
N ASP A 62 -1.12 12.15 10.55
CA ASP A 62 -0.89 11.63 11.90
C ASP A 62 -0.20 10.26 11.93
N ASP A 63 0.23 9.73 10.78
CA ASP A 63 0.83 8.39 10.70
C ASP A 63 2.03 8.23 11.63
N ILE A 64 2.94 9.21 11.67
CA ILE A 64 4.14 9.20 12.54
C ILE A 64 3.74 9.17 14.03
N LYS A 65 2.72 9.95 14.40
CA LYS A 65 2.21 10.04 15.76
C LYS A 65 1.55 8.73 16.17
N LEU A 66 0.67 8.19 15.33
CA LEU A 66 -0.06 6.95 15.61
C LEU A 66 0.82 5.70 15.53
N ALA A 67 1.90 5.74 14.73
CA ALA A 67 2.94 4.72 14.73
C ALA A 67 3.77 4.72 16.03
N ALA A 68 3.58 5.72 16.89
CA ALA A 68 4.29 5.89 18.15
C ALA A 68 5.82 5.89 17.97
N LEU A 69 6.32 6.42 16.86
CA LEU A 69 7.74 6.33 16.48
C LEU A 69 8.68 6.92 17.54
N ALA A 70 8.25 7.98 18.24
CA ALA A 70 9.03 8.61 19.30
C ALA A 70 9.23 7.73 20.55
N THR A 71 8.53 6.60 20.66
CA THR A 71 8.69 5.63 21.76
C THR A 71 9.78 4.59 21.50
N PHE A 72 10.29 4.51 20.27
CA PHE A 72 11.40 3.64 19.92
C PHE A 72 12.74 4.31 20.18
N ASP A 73 13.72 3.53 20.59
CA ASP A 73 15.08 4.01 20.82
C ASP A 73 15.84 4.25 19.52
N ASP A 74 15.50 3.48 18.50
CA ASP A 74 16.10 3.51 17.17
C ASP A 74 15.05 3.15 16.11
N VAL A 75 14.73 4.11 15.25
CA VAL A 75 13.89 3.92 14.07
C VAL A 75 14.79 3.80 12.85
N VAL A 76 14.88 2.58 12.31
CA VAL A 76 15.74 2.27 11.17
C VAL A 76 14.96 2.49 9.88
N LEU A 77 15.37 3.49 9.12
CA LEU A 77 14.84 3.75 7.78
C LEU A 77 15.65 2.93 6.78
N CYS A 78 14.99 2.02 6.05
CA CYS A 78 15.65 1.17 5.07
C CYS A 78 14.98 1.25 3.70
N GLY A 79 15.66 1.91 2.76
CA GLY A 79 15.18 2.05 1.39
C GLY A 79 13.90 2.86 1.22
N ILE A 80 13.58 3.75 2.17
CA ILE A 80 12.45 4.67 2.10
C ILE A 80 12.91 6.06 1.64
N SER A 81 12.23 6.70 0.68
CA SER A 81 12.60 8.04 0.20
C SER A 81 11.96 9.17 1.03
N ASP A 82 12.37 10.42 0.79
CA ASP A 82 11.75 11.60 1.41
C ASP A 82 10.33 11.85 0.92
N ASP A 83 10.01 11.39 -0.29
CA ASP A 83 8.64 11.44 -0.80
C ASP A 83 7.77 10.38 -0.14
N GLU A 84 8.38 9.28 0.35
CA GLU A 84 7.65 8.27 1.08
C GLU A 84 7.41 8.69 2.54
N LEU A 85 8.45 9.19 3.20
CA LEU A 85 8.40 9.65 4.58
C LEU A 85 9.44 10.76 4.79
N PRO A 86 9.03 12.04 4.79
CA PRO A 86 9.96 13.16 4.91
C PRO A 86 10.74 13.08 6.23
N ARG A 87 12.08 13.08 6.18
CA ARG A 87 12.92 13.07 7.40
C ARG A 87 12.64 14.25 8.31
N GLN A 88 12.31 15.40 7.72
CA GLN A 88 11.94 16.59 8.49
C GLN A 88 10.75 16.31 9.42
N SER A 89 9.76 15.53 8.99
CA SER A 89 8.60 15.16 9.80
C SER A 89 9.00 14.24 10.96
N LEU A 90 9.93 13.31 10.74
CA LEU A 90 10.48 12.46 11.81
C LEU A 90 11.22 13.31 12.86
N THR A 91 12.09 14.21 12.41
CA THR A 91 12.83 15.12 13.29
C THR A 91 11.90 16.05 14.06
N ALA A 92 10.88 16.62 13.41
CA ALA A 92 9.88 17.47 14.06
C ALA A 92 9.05 16.72 15.11
N ALA A 93 8.82 15.42 14.90
CA ALA A 93 8.14 14.55 15.86
C ALA A 93 9.05 14.02 16.98
N GLY A 94 10.34 14.43 17.02
CA GLY A 94 11.29 13.98 18.04
C GLY A 94 11.68 12.51 17.93
N VAL A 95 11.53 11.91 16.74
CA VAL A 95 11.90 10.51 16.50
C VAL A 95 13.41 10.37 16.42
N ARG A 96 13.97 9.37 17.10
CA ARG A 96 15.37 8.95 16.92
C ARG A 96 15.45 8.02 15.73
N TRP A 97 15.95 8.52 14.61
CA TRP A 97 16.02 7.75 13.36
C TRP A 97 17.41 7.76 12.75
N ARG A 98 17.68 6.74 11.93
CA ARG A 98 18.87 6.66 11.07
C ARG A 98 18.55 5.92 9.79
N ASP A 99 19.27 6.26 8.74
CA ASP A 99 19.21 5.54 7.47
C ASP A 99 20.17 4.36 7.46
N VAL A 100 19.71 3.22 6.95
CA VAL A 100 20.50 2.02 6.68
C VAL A 100 20.27 1.62 5.23
N ALA A 101 21.35 1.46 4.47
CA ALA A 101 21.21 1.03 3.07
C ALA A 101 20.64 -0.39 3.00
N PRO A 102 19.79 -0.73 2.01
CA PRO A 102 19.22 -2.07 1.91
C PRO A 102 20.25 -3.22 1.92
N GLY A 103 21.44 -3.01 1.36
CA GLY A 103 22.53 -3.99 1.36
C GLY A 103 23.26 -4.16 2.70
N GLU A 104 23.09 -3.23 3.64
CA GLU A 104 23.73 -3.25 4.95
C GLU A 104 22.82 -3.83 6.04
N LEU A 105 21.51 -3.85 5.80
CA LEU A 105 20.48 -4.24 6.77
C LEU A 105 20.73 -5.61 7.42
N GLY A 106 21.18 -6.59 6.65
CA GLY A 106 21.40 -7.96 7.15
C GLY A 106 22.58 -8.09 8.13
N ALA A 107 23.51 -7.13 8.12
CA ALA A 107 24.70 -7.10 8.97
C ALA A 107 24.51 -6.26 10.24
N GLU A 108 23.37 -5.58 10.38
CA GLU A 108 23.05 -4.77 11.55
C GLU A 108 23.00 -5.63 12.84
N PRO A 109 23.71 -5.24 13.92
CA PRO A 109 23.81 -6.02 15.13
C PRO A 109 22.58 -5.83 16.04
N PHE A 110 21.38 -6.08 15.52
CA PHE A 110 20.15 -5.96 16.29
C PHE A 110 20.08 -7.00 17.42
N THR A 111 19.59 -6.55 18.57
CA THR A 111 19.31 -7.45 19.69
C THR A 111 18.03 -8.22 19.44
N VAL A 112 18.06 -9.53 19.73
CA VAL A 112 16.87 -10.39 19.65
C VAL A 112 15.87 -9.96 20.72
N ARG A 113 14.63 -9.71 20.32
CA ARG A 113 13.56 -9.37 21.26
C ARG A 113 13.06 -10.62 21.97
N SER A 114 12.56 -10.45 23.19
CA SER A 114 11.88 -11.53 23.92
C SER A 114 10.46 -11.80 23.42
N ALA A 115 9.90 -10.87 22.65
CA ALA A 115 8.59 -10.97 22.01
C ALA A 115 8.51 -10.03 20.78
N PRO A 116 7.62 -10.34 19.81
CA PRO A 116 7.34 -9.48 18.66
C PRO A 116 7.05 -8.03 19.07
N THR A 117 7.50 -7.08 18.25
CA THR A 117 7.11 -5.67 18.43
C THR A 117 5.58 -5.56 18.45
N PRO A 118 4.98 -4.98 19.51
CA PRO A 118 3.54 -4.85 19.59
C PRO A 118 3.03 -3.91 18.50
N ARG A 119 1.81 -4.18 18.02
CA ARG A 119 1.17 -3.30 17.03
C ARG A 119 0.89 -1.93 17.64
N PRO A 120 1.25 -0.84 16.95
CA PRO A 120 1.01 0.51 17.41
C PRO A 120 -0.45 0.93 17.13
N PRO A 121 -0.93 2.03 17.74
CA PRO A 121 -2.26 2.59 17.47
C PRO A 121 -2.58 2.80 15.99
N LEU A 122 -1.59 3.12 15.15
CA LEU A 122 -1.77 3.24 13.70
C LEU A 122 -2.50 2.05 13.10
N PHE A 123 -2.02 0.83 13.38
CA PHE A 123 -2.61 -0.38 12.81
C PHE A 123 -4.04 -0.57 13.32
N ASP A 124 -4.20 -0.60 14.66
CA ASP A 124 -5.46 -1.03 15.26
C ASP A 124 -6.60 -0.03 15.02
N LEU A 125 -6.32 1.28 15.05
CA LEU A 125 -7.33 2.31 14.81
C LEU A 125 -7.81 2.31 13.36
N LEU A 126 -6.89 2.21 12.40
CA LEU A 126 -7.25 2.13 10.97
C LEU A 126 -7.92 0.82 10.63
N ALA A 127 -7.42 -0.30 11.15
CA ALA A 127 -8.06 -1.60 10.97
C ALA A 127 -9.49 -1.60 11.55
N GLY A 128 -9.68 -1.01 12.73
CA GLY A 128 -11.00 -0.84 13.35
C GLY A 128 -11.96 -0.01 12.50
N ALA A 129 -11.48 1.08 11.89
CA ALA A 129 -12.28 1.92 11.01
C ALA A 129 -12.65 1.21 9.69
N CYS A 130 -11.71 0.48 9.08
CA CYS A 130 -11.92 -0.22 7.81
C CYS A 130 -12.70 -1.54 7.96
N ALA A 131 -12.61 -2.22 9.11
CA ALA A 131 -13.22 -3.52 9.34
C ALA A 131 -14.69 -3.62 8.92
N PRO A 132 -15.60 -2.72 9.37
CA PRO A 132 -17.00 -2.79 8.96
C PRO A 132 -17.20 -2.53 7.45
N MET A 133 -16.32 -1.73 6.84
CA MET A 133 -16.42 -1.35 5.42
C MET A 133 -16.16 -2.56 4.50
N TYR A 134 -15.27 -3.48 4.89
CA TYR A 134 -14.94 -4.67 4.09
C TYR A 134 -16.11 -5.64 3.88
N THR A 135 -17.13 -5.59 4.73
CA THR A 135 -18.31 -6.47 4.66
C THR A 135 -19.59 -5.73 4.30
N ASP A 136 -19.51 -4.43 4.01
CA ASP A 136 -20.67 -3.65 3.57
C ASP A 136 -20.97 -3.94 2.09
N ASP A 137 -22.19 -4.45 1.83
CA ASP A 137 -22.73 -4.80 0.51
C ASP A 137 -23.58 -3.66 -0.11
N SER A 138 -23.63 -2.49 0.52
CA SER A 138 -24.38 -1.34 0.03
C SER A 138 -23.85 -0.84 -1.32
N LEU A 139 -24.74 -0.32 -2.16
CA LEU A 139 -24.42 0.20 -3.49
C LEU A 139 -24.71 1.71 -3.61
N PRO A 140 -23.86 2.50 -4.30
CA PRO A 140 -22.54 2.17 -4.85
C PRO A 140 -21.58 1.70 -3.75
N CYS A 141 -20.59 0.85 -4.05
CA CYS A 141 -19.77 0.24 -3.00
C CYS A 141 -18.87 1.28 -2.30
N ASN A 142 -18.55 1.02 -1.03
CA ASN A 142 -17.50 1.78 -0.36
C ASN A 142 -16.12 1.38 -0.93
N PRO A 143 -15.13 2.26 -0.86
CA PRO A 143 -13.81 2.03 -1.46
C PRO A 143 -12.98 0.94 -0.78
N ALA A 144 -13.15 0.70 0.53
CA ALA A 144 -12.44 -0.38 1.23
C ALA A 144 -12.92 -1.75 0.74
N ARG A 145 -14.25 -1.91 0.56
CA ARG A 145 -14.84 -3.08 -0.09
C ARG A 145 -14.34 -3.21 -1.53
N ALA A 146 -14.33 -2.10 -2.27
CA ALA A 146 -13.89 -2.09 -3.65
C ALA A 146 -12.43 -2.59 -3.81
N ALA A 147 -11.54 -2.21 -2.89
CA ALA A 147 -10.16 -2.67 -2.82
C ALA A 147 -10.05 -4.15 -2.39
N ALA A 148 -10.82 -4.56 -1.37
CA ALA A 148 -10.78 -5.91 -0.83
C ALA A 148 -11.28 -6.96 -1.83
N ASP A 149 -12.29 -6.63 -2.62
CA ASP A 149 -12.80 -7.51 -3.69
C ASP A 149 -11.70 -7.83 -4.71
N LEU A 150 -10.88 -6.84 -5.10
CA LEU A 150 -9.76 -7.06 -6.01
C LEU A 150 -8.74 -8.04 -5.43
N GLY A 151 -8.36 -7.86 -4.16
CA GLY A 151 -7.40 -8.76 -3.50
C GLY A 151 -7.95 -10.16 -3.21
N THR A 152 -9.27 -10.32 -3.19
CA THR A 152 -9.95 -11.60 -2.90
C THR A 152 -10.25 -12.40 -4.15
N HIS A 153 -10.68 -11.73 -5.23
CA HIS A 153 -11.25 -12.39 -6.38
C HIS A 153 -10.34 -12.44 -7.61
N LEU A 154 -9.32 -11.59 -7.69
CA LEU A 154 -8.33 -11.68 -8.76
C LEU A 154 -7.45 -12.94 -8.57
N PRO A 155 -6.96 -13.54 -9.67
CA PRO A 155 -6.14 -14.75 -9.58
C PRO A 155 -4.81 -14.48 -8.87
N ALA A 156 -4.20 -15.55 -8.33
CA ALA A 156 -2.87 -15.47 -7.73
C ALA A 156 -1.85 -14.87 -8.71
N GLY A 157 -0.96 -14.01 -8.21
CA GLY A 157 -0.01 -13.28 -9.05
C GLY A 157 -0.61 -12.10 -9.82
N ALA A 158 -1.90 -11.76 -9.65
CA ALA A 158 -2.48 -10.56 -10.22
C ALA A 158 -1.82 -9.27 -9.67
N VAL A 159 -1.89 -8.19 -10.43
CA VAL A 159 -1.37 -6.86 -10.05
C VAL A 159 -2.48 -5.82 -10.09
N VAL A 160 -2.65 -5.11 -8.99
CA VAL A 160 -3.44 -3.88 -8.95
C VAL A 160 -2.50 -2.69 -8.99
N CYS A 161 -2.69 -1.79 -9.95
CA CYS A 161 -1.88 -0.58 -10.09
C CYS A 161 -2.76 0.63 -9.74
N GLY A 162 -2.33 1.49 -8.82
CA GLY A 162 -3.05 2.72 -8.46
C GLY A 162 -2.22 3.98 -8.76
N GLU A 163 -2.87 5.13 -8.66
CA GLU A 163 -2.23 6.44 -8.82
C GLU A 163 -2.10 7.22 -7.50
N ALA A 164 -1.42 8.36 -7.53
CA ALA A 164 -1.47 9.33 -6.45
C ALA A 164 -2.82 10.08 -6.47
N SER A 165 -3.89 9.37 -6.11
CA SER A 165 -5.31 9.78 -6.19
C SER A 165 -6.13 9.19 -5.02
N ARG A 166 -7.43 9.49 -4.94
CA ARG A 166 -8.30 8.94 -3.86
C ARG A 166 -8.39 7.42 -3.94
N SER A 167 -8.58 6.83 -5.12
CA SER A 167 -8.54 5.37 -5.31
C SER A 167 -7.19 4.78 -4.89
N GLY A 168 -6.07 5.37 -5.30
CA GLY A 168 -4.75 4.87 -4.90
C GLY A 168 -4.47 5.01 -3.41
N PHE A 169 -4.96 6.07 -2.75
CA PHE A 169 -4.95 6.21 -1.30
C PHE A 169 -5.71 5.07 -0.63
N TRP A 170 -6.93 4.79 -1.10
CA TRP A 170 -7.75 3.69 -0.61
C TRP A 170 -7.09 2.33 -0.82
N LEU A 171 -6.51 2.09 -1.99
CA LEU A 171 -5.71 0.88 -2.25
C LEU A 171 -4.51 0.79 -1.29
N GLY A 172 -3.82 1.90 -1.03
CA GLY A 172 -2.71 1.97 -0.08
C GLY A 172 -3.13 1.57 1.35
N ARG A 173 -4.31 2.00 1.80
CA ARG A 173 -4.83 1.71 3.14
C ARG A 173 -5.50 0.34 3.27
N THR A 174 -6.23 -0.09 2.25
CA THR A 174 -7.23 -1.15 2.40
C THR A 174 -7.04 -2.35 1.50
N TYR A 175 -6.16 -2.27 0.49
CA TYR A 175 -5.86 -3.45 -0.33
C TYR A 175 -5.17 -4.53 0.52
N PRO A 176 -5.75 -5.75 0.62
CA PRO A 176 -5.28 -6.79 1.52
C PRO A 176 -4.07 -7.52 0.92
N THR A 177 -2.90 -6.88 0.93
CA THR A 177 -1.67 -7.47 0.39
C THR A 177 -1.28 -8.75 1.12
N ARG A 178 -1.11 -9.82 0.35
CA ARG A 178 -0.59 -11.11 0.83
C ARG A 178 0.81 -11.43 0.31
N GLU A 179 1.19 -10.81 -0.81
CA GLU A 179 2.46 -11.04 -1.49
C GLU A 179 3.03 -9.73 -2.04
N LEU A 180 4.35 -9.68 -2.16
CA LEU A 180 5.05 -8.53 -2.72
C LEU A 180 4.77 -8.43 -4.22
N GLY A 181 4.49 -7.21 -4.70
CA GLY A 181 4.20 -6.98 -6.12
C GLY A 181 2.79 -7.38 -6.57
N SER A 182 1.86 -7.62 -5.64
CA SER A 182 0.42 -7.71 -5.92
C SER A 182 -0.25 -6.34 -6.07
N ILE A 183 0.41 -5.29 -5.60
CA ILE A 183 -0.03 -3.89 -5.74
C ILE A 183 1.16 -3.00 -6.11
N LEU A 184 0.93 -2.04 -7.00
CA LEU A 184 1.91 -1.03 -7.39
C LEU A 184 1.31 0.36 -7.21
N LEU A 185 1.95 1.18 -6.38
CA LEU A 185 1.57 2.56 -6.13
C LEU A 185 2.81 3.44 -6.28
N PRO A 186 2.69 4.64 -6.86
CA PRO A 186 3.84 5.49 -7.09
C PRO A 186 4.25 6.19 -5.79
N THR A 187 5.56 6.44 -5.61
CA THR A 187 6.09 7.22 -4.47
C THR A 187 5.92 8.72 -4.63
N ARG A 188 5.67 9.19 -5.86
CA ARG A 188 5.44 10.59 -6.25
C ARG A 188 4.31 10.66 -7.26
N ARG A 189 3.68 11.82 -7.42
CA ARG A 189 2.66 11.96 -8.46
C ARG A 189 3.28 11.80 -9.85
N THR A 190 2.94 10.69 -10.50
CA THR A 190 3.41 10.34 -11.84
C THR A 190 2.20 10.06 -12.73
N PRO A 191 1.75 11.04 -13.53
CA PRO A 191 0.59 10.89 -14.41
C PRO A 191 0.72 9.68 -15.36
N GLY A 192 -0.33 8.87 -15.47
CA GLY A 192 -0.35 7.66 -16.30
C GLY A 192 0.42 6.48 -15.71
N PHE A 193 0.86 6.56 -14.44
CA PHE A 193 1.63 5.51 -13.79
C PHE A 193 0.85 4.19 -13.73
N ALA A 194 -0.39 4.22 -13.22
CA ALA A 194 -1.15 3.00 -13.01
C ALA A 194 -1.41 2.26 -14.33
N ALA A 195 -1.82 2.99 -15.37
CA ALA A 195 -2.04 2.45 -16.70
C ALA A 195 -0.75 1.89 -17.32
N THR A 196 0.38 2.59 -17.16
CA THR A 196 1.68 2.12 -17.63
C THR A 196 2.07 0.81 -16.96
N GLN A 197 1.98 0.74 -15.63
CA GLN A 197 2.36 -0.45 -14.87
C GLN A 197 1.44 -1.64 -15.17
N ALA A 198 0.13 -1.40 -15.29
CA ALA A 198 -0.81 -2.43 -15.70
C ALA A 198 -0.48 -2.94 -17.12
N ALA A 199 -0.22 -2.06 -18.08
CA ALA A 199 0.17 -2.47 -19.43
C ALA A 199 1.48 -3.30 -19.44
N ILE A 200 2.46 -2.96 -18.60
CA ILE A 200 3.70 -3.73 -18.44
C ILE A 200 3.41 -5.11 -17.83
N ALA A 201 2.60 -5.19 -16.78
CA ALA A 201 2.24 -6.45 -16.12
C ALA A 201 1.50 -7.41 -17.07
N ARG A 202 0.61 -6.90 -17.94
CA ARG A 202 -0.05 -7.74 -18.97
C ARG A 202 0.93 -8.29 -20.00
N ARG A 203 1.97 -7.53 -20.37
CA ARG A 203 3.02 -8.00 -21.30
C ARG A 203 3.86 -9.15 -20.72
N THR A 204 3.90 -9.30 -19.40
CA THR A 204 4.56 -10.43 -18.73
C THR A 204 3.60 -11.57 -18.41
N GLY A 205 2.37 -11.53 -18.95
CA GLY A 205 1.37 -12.59 -18.81
C GLY A 205 0.57 -12.55 -17.51
N ARG A 206 0.71 -11.50 -16.70
CA ARG A 206 -0.03 -11.36 -15.43
C ARG A 206 -1.43 -10.79 -15.68
N PHE A 207 -2.39 -11.22 -14.87
CA PHE A 207 -3.64 -10.48 -14.73
C PHE A 207 -3.31 -9.13 -14.08
N SER A 208 -3.72 -8.01 -14.68
CA SER A 208 -3.58 -6.72 -14.03
C SER A 208 -4.69 -5.75 -14.36
N VAL A 209 -4.95 -4.86 -13.41
CA VAL A 209 -5.93 -3.77 -13.50
C VAL A 209 -5.28 -2.48 -13.02
N ALA A 210 -5.41 -1.41 -13.81
CA ALA A 210 -5.14 -0.05 -13.35
C ALA A 210 -6.42 0.51 -12.71
N VAL A 211 -6.32 1.07 -11.52
CA VAL A 211 -7.44 1.67 -10.80
C VAL A 211 -7.19 3.17 -10.69
N LEU A 212 -8.15 3.97 -11.17
CA LEU A 212 -8.05 5.41 -11.31
C LEU A 212 -9.32 6.10 -10.83
N ASP A 213 -9.23 7.38 -10.45
CA ASP A 213 -10.43 8.22 -10.22
C ASP A 213 -10.92 8.88 -11.52
N ALA A 214 -10.00 9.10 -12.45
CA ALA A 214 -10.24 9.75 -13.73
C ALA A 214 -9.15 9.35 -14.73
N ILE A 215 -9.47 9.44 -16.01
CA ILE A 215 -8.50 9.22 -17.10
C ILE A 215 -7.94 10.57 -17.52
N ASP A 216 -6.63 10.75 -17.35
CA ASP A 216 -5.91 11.95 -17.80
C ASP A 216 -5.28 11.76 -19.20
N GLU A 217 -4.73 12.84 -19.76
CA GLU A 217 -4.09 12.83 -21.08
C GLU A 217 -2.92 11.82 -21.18
N PRO A 218 -1.99 11.74 -20.19
CA PRO A 218 -0.98 10.69 -20.14
C PRO A 218 -1.56 9.27 -20.17
N THR A 219 -2.62 9.00 -19.40
CA THR A 219 -3.32 7.70 -19.42
C THR A 219 -3.90 7.41 -20.80
N HIS A 220 -4.54 8.38 -21.45
CA HIS A 220 -5.01 8.24 -22.82
C HIS A 220 -3.87 7.87 -23.80
N HIS A 221 -2.69 8.47 -23.66
CA HIS A 221 -1.54 8.11 -24.48
C HIS A 221 -1.02 6.69 -24.25
N VAL A 222 -1.13 6.17 -23.03
CA VAL A 222 -0.84 4.76 -22.72
C VAL A 222 -1.88 3.86 -23.37
N MET A 223 -3.16 4.18 -23.25
CA MET A 223 -4.26 3.42 -23.85
C MET A 223 -4.10 3.27 -25.38
N GLN A 224 -3.71 4.34 -26.08
CA GLN A 224 -3.49 4.31 -27.53
C GLN A 224 -2.33 3.40 -27.96
N ARG A 225 -1.37 3.13 -27.07
CA ARG A 225 -0.15 2.34 -27.35
C ARG A 225 -0.20 0.93 -26.79
N ALA A 226 -1.04 0.69 -25.79
CA ALA A 226 -1.19 -0.60 -25.17
C ALA A 226 -1.88 -1.58 -26.13
N LYS A 227 -1.32 -2.79 -26.25
CA LYS A 227 -1.99 -3.90 -26.94
C LYS A 227 -3.11 -4.48 -26.08
N ASP A 228 -2.96 -4.38 -24.76
CA ASP A 228 -3.81 -5.03 -23.78
C ASP A 228 -3.71 -4.25 -22.46
N LEU A 229 -4.84 -3.83 -21.90
CA LEU A 229 -4.92 -2.98 -20.72
C LEU A 229 -6.34 -3.03 -20.15
N ILE A 230 -6.48 -3.20 -18.84
CA ILE A 230 -7.75 -3.01 -18.14
C ILE A 230 -7.61 -1.83 -17.20
N ILE A 231 -8.48 -0.85 -17.35
CA ILE A 231 -8.64 0.28 -16.45
C ILE A 231 -10.00 0.15 -15.77
N GLU A 232 -10.01 0.18 -14.45
CA GLU A 232 -11.21 0.36 -13.65
C GLU A 232 -11.23 1.78 -13.10
N VAL A 233 -12.27 2.54 -13.42
CA VAL A 233 -12.45 3.93 -12.98
C VAL A 233 -13.42 3.95 -11.81
N TRP A 234 -12.94 4.41 -10.65
CA TRP A 234 -13.75 4.61 -9.44
C TRP A 234 -14.33 6.02 -9.47
N SER A 235 -15.65 6.10 -9.60
CA SER A 235 -16.37 7.36 -9.81
C SER A 235 -17.55 7.45 -8.84
N GLU A 236 -17.76 8.60 -8.22
CA GLU A 236 -18.95 8.84 -7.38
C GLU A 236 -20.24 8.90 -8.22
N GLN A 237 -20.11 9.13 -9.53
CA GLN A 237 -21.22 9.16 -10.49
C GLN A 237 -21.30 7.89 -11.34
N GLY A 238 -20.40 6.93 -11.11
CA GLY A 238 -20.34 5.68 -11.85
C GLY A 238 -21.52 4.76 -11.54
N PRO A 239 -21.76 3.74 -12.38
CA PRO A 239 -22.88 2.82 -12.18
C PRO A 239 -22.69 1.97 -10.92
N ALA A 240 -23.73 1.87 -10.11
CA ALA A 240 -23.77 0.91 -9.01
C ALA A 240 -23.68 -0.52 -9.57
N THR A 241 -22.60 -1.24 -9.23
CA THR A 241 -22.37 -2.62 -9.66
C THR A 241 -22.16 -3.52 -8.46
N THR A 242 -22.70 -4.74 -8.50
CA THR A 242 -22.43 -5.72 -7.44
C THR A 242 -20.98 -6.20 -7.54
N PRO A 243 -20.34 -6.60 -6.42
CA PRO A 243 -19.02 -7.22 -6.44
C PRO A 243 -18.90 -8.35 -7.45
N THR A 244 -19.91 -9.23 -7.51
CA THR A 244 -19.92 -10.38 -8.41
C THR A 244 -19.93 -9.96 -9.88
N ASP A 245 -20.76 -8.96 -10.25
CA ASP A 245 -20.87 -8.51 -11.64
C ASP A 245 -19.63 -7.73 -12.08
N ARG A 246 -19.10 -6.88 -11.20
CA ARG A 246 -17.83 -6.17 -11.41
C ARG A 246 -16.67 -7.12 -11.65
N ILE A 247 -16.46 -8.09 -10.76
CA ILE A 247 -15.39 -9.09 -10.91
C ILE A 247 -15.56 -9.90 -12.19
N ARG A 248 -16.79 -10.34 -12.51
CA ARG A 248 -17.07 -11.04 -13.77
C ARG A 248 -16.66 -10.21 -14.98
N THR A 249 -16.94 -8.91 -14.95
CA THR A 249 -16.59 -7.97 -16.02
C THR A 249 -15.07 -7.85 -16.19
N LEU A 250 -14.31 -7.76 -15.09
CA LEU A 250 -12.85 -7.77 -15.13
C LEU A 250 -12.28 -9.06 -15.75
N HIS A 251 -12.82 -10.23 -15.40
CA HIS A 251 -12.41 -11.50 -15.99
C HIS A 251 -12.74 -11.61 -17.48
N GLN A 252 -13.91 -11.10 -17.89
CA GLN A 252 -14.30 -11.05 -19.30
C GLN A 252 -13.38 -10.14 -20.11
N ALA A 253 -13.07 -8.94 -19.59
CA ALA A 253 -12.10 -8.03 -20.20
C ALA A 253 -10.70 -8.68 -20.31
N HIS A 254 -10.27 -9.40 -19.27
CA HIS A 254 -9.00 -10.12 -19.31
C HIS A 254 -8.96 -11.21 -20.39
N ALA A 255 -10.03 -12.01 -20.51
CA ALA A 255 -10.12 -13.08 -21.50
C ALA A 255 -10.25 -12.56 -22.93
N ALA A 256 -10.94 -11.42 -23.13
CA ALA A 256 -11.07 -10.80 -24.44
C ALA A 256 -9.74 -10.20 -24.93
N GLY A 257 -8.89 -9.74 -24.01
CA GLY A 257 -7.70 -8.94 -24.33
C GLY A 257 -8.07 -7.59 -24.96
N GLY A 258 -7.07 -6.76 -25.23
CA GLY A 258 -7.29 -5.40 -25.75
C GLY A 258 -7.43 -4.36 -24.64
N VAL A 259 -7.81 -3.14 -25.01
CA VAL A 259 -7.94 -2.04 -24.05
C VAL A 259 -9.38 -1.90 -23.60
N HIS A 260 -9.63 -2.07 -22.30
CA HIS A 260 -10.94 -1.99 -21.66
C HIS A 260 -10.94 -0.91 -20.58
N VAL A 261 -12.00 -0.09 -20.57
CA VAL A 261 -12.28 0.87 -19.51
C VAL A 261 -13.62 0.48 -18.88
N ILE A 262 -13.61 0.25 -17.58
CA ILE A 262 -14.76 -0.18 -16.79
C ILE A 262 -14.98 0.87 -15.71
N GLU A 263 -16.02 1.67 -15.83
CA GLU A 263 -16.40 2.64 -14.79
C GLU A 263 -17.34 1.99 -13.78
N ILE A 264 -17.10 2.23 -12.49
CA ILE A 264 -17.95 1.77 -11.39
C ILE A 264 -18.23 2.88 -10.40
N GLY A 265 -19.41 2.81 -9.78
CA GLY A 265 -19.82 3.66 -8.68
C GLY A 265 -19.08 3.32 -7.39
N VAL A 266 -18.29 4.25 -6.84
CA VAL A 266 -17.58 4.10 -5.55
C VAL A 266 -17.75 5.37 -4.71
N ARG A 267 -18.10 5.21 -3.44
CA ARG A 267 -18.28 6.32 -2.48
C ARG A 267 -16.95 6.85 -1.96
N LEU A 268 -16.20 7.55 -2.82
CA LEU A 268 -14.85 8.04 -2.52
C LEU A 268 -14.81 9.11 -1.41
N ASP A 269 -15.93 9.76 -1.13
CA ASP A 269 -16.17 10.71 -0.04
C ASP A 269 -16.08 10.06 1.35
N GLU A 270 -16.24 8.73 1.46
CA GLU A 270 -16.00 8.01 2.72
C GLU A 270 -14.54 8.10 3.22
N ILE A 271 -13.65 8.76 2.48
CA ILE A 271 -12.28 9.06 2.93
C ILE A 271 -12.27 9.76 4.30
N ASP A 272 -13.32 10.51 4.62
CA ASP A 272 -13.52 11.18 5.90
C ASP A 272 -13.45 10.23 7.11
N VAL A 273 -13.83 8.96 6.94
CA VAL A 273 -13.70 7.92 7.97
C VAL A 273 -12.24 7.74 8.38
N LEU A 274 -11.32 7.73 7.41
CA LEU A 274 -9.88 7.60 7.67
C LEU A 274 -9.25 8.93 8.08
N VAL A 275 -9.76 10.06 7.57
CA VAL A 275 -9.30 11.39 8.01
C VAL A 275 -9.58 11.61 9.49
N ALA A 276 -10.74 11.19 9.98
CA ALA A 276 -11.08 11.26 11.39
C ALA A 276 -10.14 10.45 12.30
N VAL A 277 -9.49 9.42 11.75
CA VAL A 277 -8.58 8.53 12.50
C VAL A 277 -7.14 9.02 12.47
N ALA A 278 -6.60 9.33 11.28
CA ALA A 278 -5.18 9.58 11.07
C ALA A 278 -4.85 10.90 10.35
N GLY A 279 -5.82 11.83 10.30
CA GLY A 279 -5.63 13.15 9.70
C GLY A 279 -5.68 13.12 8.17
N ALA A 280 -5.44 14.29 7.56
CA ALA A 280 -5.56 14.45 6.11
C ALA A 280 -4.60 13.53 5.33
N PRO A 281 -4.98 13.03 4.14
CA PRO A 281 -4.07 12.33 3.25
C PRO A 281 -2.89 13.20 2.84
N LEU A 282 -1.72 12.59 2.77
CA LEU A 282 -0.53 13.21 2.20
C LEU A 282 -0.52 12.93 0.70
N TRP A 283 -0.96 13.91 -0.09
CA TRP A 283 -0.85 13.87 -1.54
C TRP A 283 0.59 14.19 -1.91
N HIS A 284 1.43 13.17 -2.00
CA HIS A 284 2.83 13.34 -2.38
C HIS A 284 2.91 13.95 -3.79
N PRO A 285 3.56 15.12 -3.94
CA PRO A 285 3.64 15.82 -5.22
C PRO A 285 4.45 15.07 -6.29
#